data_AF-A0A3D9CY06-F1
#
_entry.id   AF-A0A3D9CY06-F1
#
_cell.length_a   1.000
_cell.length_b   1.000
_cell.length_c   1.000
_cell.angle_alpha   90.00
_cell.angle_beta   90.00
_cell.angle_gamma   90.00
#
_symmetry.space_group_name_H-M   'P 1'
#
loop_
_entity.id
_entity.type
_entity.pdbx_description
1 polymer ?
#
loop_
_entity_poly.entity_id
_entity_poly.type
_entity_poly.pdbx_seq_one_letter_code
_entity_poly.pdbx_strand_id
1 'polypeptide(L)'
;MFFMKKNLIFLMMMSGVMSFSQNCNYGVVSDGIAIGENISTGGTYEYTSASDFDVEFGKILTVNNVKFNALKGTADLSYVNVYFYADNAGRPGNLIKSFESIFPTSQTFKYTFEGNSAYEINVDLPSTFDLPKGKYYLSVQGKPGDSTPASWEINKQDTTKLGRFGFSKFGSEDWFGGFSYYDHVFNISGSCNDTGEQAPDYGSPISQGNLSNDYEAGGSMPWRSQADDIIVPENTKFTFTSFKISTLQLGNIRNATINIRSSVDDAPGEILHSFQNIGPRTENYFGYWPVPGYPLDVVAVDLEFDFDQPAELLPGKYFVEVIAVPVQFTDYLTWEATSQPGTGSYCYTSDDEGETWEINDGYNFVFEARGFSKSILVVNDVDKNNFSFYPNPVKDELTIVSKNEPSRISIYNVAGQLVKDSEIKNNKVNISDLNTGNYIGKVTLKNGQIQTIKVIKK
;
A
#
# COMPACT_ATOMS: atom_id res chain seq x y z
N MET A 1 20.08 13.18 28.92
CA MET A 1 19.53 13.17 27.55
C MET A 1 19.51 11.71 27.11
N PHE A 2 18.41 11.03 27.41
CA PHE A 2 18.27 9.57 27.32
C PHE A 2 17.84 9.17 25.90
N PHE A 3 18.68 8.39 25.21
CA PHE A 3 18.28 7.64 24.02
C PHE A 3 17.67 6.31 24.47
N MET A 4 16.37 6.12 24.23
CA MET A 4 15.70 4.83 24.41
C MET A 4 15.99 3.93 23.21
N LYS A 5 16.81 2.90 23.42
CA LYS A 5 16.85 1.69 22.59
C LYS A 5 15.48 0.99 22.71
N LYS A 6 14.74 0.85 21.62
CA LYS A 6 13.63 -0.11 21.54
C LYS A 6 14.20 -1.51 21.32
N ASN A 7 14.27 -2.29 22.39
CA ASN A 7 14.47 -3.74 22.31
C ASN A 7 13.19 -4.38 21.75
N LEU A 8 13.24 -4.98 20.56
CA LEU A 8 12.25 -5.96 20.15
C LEU A 8 12.54 -7.27 20.90
N ILE A 9 11.69 -7.58 21.89
CA ILE A 9 11.64 -8.91 22.50
C ILE A 9 10.55 -9.67 21.75
N PHE A 10 10.96 -10.61 20.90
CA PHE A 10 10.05 -11.55 20.23
C PHE A 10 9.73 -12.68 21.22
N LEU A 11 8.50 -12.69 21.73
CA LEU A 11 8.03 -13.73 22.64
C LEU A 11 7.37 -14.84 21.80
N MET A 12 8.08 -15.92 21.51
CA MET A 12 7.48 -17.13 20.92
C MET A 12 6.57 -17.79 21.96
N MET A 13 5.25 -17.65 21.82
CA MET A 13 4.30 -18.57 22.44
C MET A 13 4.28 -19.86 21.64
N MET A 14 4.90 -20.90 22.20
CA MET A 14 4.88 -22.24 21.64
C MET A 14 3.53 -22.90 21.95
N SER A 15 2.50 -22.61 21.15
CA SER A 15 1.31 -23.46 21.06
C SER A 15 1.51 -24.42 19.90
N GLY A 16 1.74 -25.70 20.21
CA GLY A 16 1.94 -26.77 19.23
C GLY A 16 0.70 -26.98 18.38
N VAL A 17 0.65 -26.30 17.24
CA VAL A 17 -0.10 -26.71 16.07
C VAL A 17 0.94 -27.27 15.11
N MET A 18 0.79 -28.51 14.65
CA MET A 18 1.65 -29.08 13.62
C MET A 18 1.47 -28.24 12.35
N SER A 19 2.36 -27.27 12.14
CA SER A 19 2.47 -26.53 10.89
C SER A 19 3.14 -27.47 9.90
N PHE A 20 2.40 -27.88 8.87
CA PHE A 20 2.98 -28.55 7.72
C PHE A 20 3.69 -27.47 6.90
N SER A 21 5.03 -27.47 6.90
CA SER A 21 5.78 -26.52 6.07
C SER A 21 5.44 -26.79 4.60
N GLN A 22 4.87 -25.79 3.92
CA GLN A 22 4.59 -25.88 2.49
C GLN A 22 5.81 -25.37 1.72
N ASN A 23 6.20 -26.05 0.64
CA ASN A 23 7.19 -25.49 -0.26
C ASN A 23 6.60 -24.28 -0.98
N CYS A 24 7.30 -23.16 -0.96
CA CYS A 24 6.91 -21.94 -1.63
C CYS A 24 7.99 -21.51 -2.61
N ASN A 25 7.55 -20.84 -3.66
CA ASN A 25 8.39 -20.38 -4.75
C ASN A 25 8.01 -18.94 -5.08
N TYR A 26 9.00 -18.05 -5.10
CA TYR A 26 8.84 -16.63 -5.41
C TYR A 26 9.72 -16.29 -6.61
N GLY A 27 9.17 -15.58 -7.59
CA GLY A 27 9.95 -15.08 -8.72
C GLY A 27 9.18 -15.07 -10.03
N VAL A 28 9.94 -14.99 -11.12
CA VAL A 28 9.44 -14.69 -12.46
C VAL A 28 9.89 -15.78 -13.44
N VAL A 29 8.95 -16.18 -14.29
CA VAL A 29 9.17 -17.22 -15.30
C VAL A 29 9.56 -16.55 -16.61
N SER A 30 10.50 -17.16 -17.32
CA SER A 30 10.96 -16.74 -18.64
C SER A 30 9.83 -16.65 -19.66
N ASP A 31 9.83 -15.60 -20.47
CA ASP A 31 9.00 -15.42 -21.66
C ASP A 31 9.70 -15.88 -22.97
N GLY A 32 10.94 -16.36 -22.88
CA GLY A 32 11.61 -17.02 -24.00
C GLY A 32 12.38 -16.10 -24.96
N ILE A 33 12.73 -14.87 -24.58
CA ILE A 33 13.39 -13.92 -25.50
C ILE A 33 14.91 -13.74 -25.33
N ALA A 34 15.57 -14.48 -24.43
CA ALA A 34 17.02 -14.49 -24.24
C ALA A 34 17.69 -13.11 -24.41
N ILE A 35 17.24 -12.14 -23.64
CA ILE A 35 17.93 -10.86 -23.39
C ILE A 35 18.29 -10.80 -21.90
N GLY A 36 19.27 -10.00 -21.52
CA GLY A 36 19.64 -9.93 -20.11
C GLY A 36 20.59 -8.79 -19.72
N GLU A 37 20.63 -8.51 -18.42
CA GLU A 37 21.55 -7.55 -17.79
C GLU A 37 22.85 -8.22 -17.37
N ASN A 38 23.99 -7.54 -17.53
CA ASN A 38 25.29 -8.11 -17.20
C ASN A 38 25.44 -8.37 -15.69
N ILE A 39 25.83 -9.58 -15.32
CA ILE A 39 26.08 -10.01 -13.93
C ILE A 39 27.48 -10.61 -13.75
N SER A 40 28.39 -10.32 -14.68
CA SER A 40 29.75 -10.89 -14.68
C SER A 40 30.56 -10.43 -13.47
N THR A 41 31.23 -11.39 -12.82
CA THR A 41 32.14 -11.15 -11.67
C THR A 41 33.53 -11.77 -11.90
N GLY A 42 34.50 -11.40 -11.07
CA GLY A 42 35.87 -11.90 -11.04
C GLY A 42 36.75 -11.32 -12.16
N GLY A 43 36.41 -10.12 -12.65
CA GLY A 43 37.17 -9.36 -13.63
C GLY A 43 37.68 -8.05 -13.04
N THR A 44 38.01 -7.08 -13.90
CA THR A 44 38.34 -5.71 -13.45
C THR A 44 37.12 -4.97 -12.91
N TYR A 45 35.93 -5.33 -13.40
CA TYR A 45 34.65 -4.72 -13.02
C TYR A 45 33.72 -5.80 -12.48
N GLU A 46 33.05 -5.46 -11.38
CA GLU A 46 32.09 -6.31 -10.70
C GLU A 46 30.69 -5.79 -11.00
N TYR A 47 29.98 -6.51 -11.87
CA TYR A 47 28.60 -6.18 -12.23
C TYR A 47 27.65 -6.87 -11.27
N THR A 48 26.65 -6.14 -10.82
CA THR A 48 25.64 -6.64 -9.90
C THR A 48 24.29 -6.13 -10.35
N SER A 49 23.34 -7.03 -10.57
CA SER A 49 21.94 -6.70 -10.79
C SER A 49 21.08 -7.21 -9.62
N ALA A 50 19.97 -6.55 -9.34
CA ALA A 50 19.01 -6.95 -8.33
C ALA A 50 17.56 -6.80 -8.81
N SER A 51 16.73 -7.75 -8.40
CA SER A 51 15.28 -7.79 -8.61
C SER A 51 14.58 -8.03 -7.28
N ASP A 52 13.40 -7.46 -7.11
CA ASP A 52 12.63 -7.61 -5.88
C ASP A 52 11.82 -8.91 -5.84
N PHE A 53 11.25 -9.21 -4.67
CA PHE A 53 10.21 -10.21 -4.46
C PHE A 53 9.52 -9.95 -3.12
N ASP A 54 8.27 -10.38 -2.98
CA ASP A 54 7.49 -10.19 -1.77
C ASP A 54 7.25 -11.50 -1.02
N VAL A 55 7.47 -11.48 0.30
CA VAL A 55 6.97 -12.52 1.22
C VAL A 55 5.63 -12.04 1.78
N GLU A 56 4.60 -12.88 1.61
CA GLU A 56 3.22 -12.56 1.98
C GLU A 56 2.99 -12.42 3.49
N PHE A 57 1.93 -11.70 3.87
CA PHE A 57 1.50 -11.62 5.26
C PHE A 57 1.21 -13.02 5.84
N GLY A 58 1.53 -13.20 7.12
CA GLY A 58 1.29 -14.45 7.82
C GLY A 58 2.30 -15.55 7.50
N LYS A 59 3.24 -15.32 6.56
CA LYS A 59 4.26 -16.29 6.15
C LYS A 59 5.67 -15.89 6.61
N ILE A 60 6.48 -16.91 6.89
CA ILE A 60 7.94 -16.81 6.97
C ILE A 60 8.51 -17.73 5.91
N LEU A 61 9.27 -17.18 4.98
CA LEU A 61 10.02 -17.93 3.97
C LEU A 61 11.40 -18.30 4.54
N THR A 62 11.64 -19.58 4.77
CA THR A 62 12.97 -20.12 5.05
C THR A 62 13.63 -20.50 3.74
N VAL A 63 14.48 -19.61 3.22
CA VAL A 63 15.11 -19.75 1.90
C VAL A 63 16.18 -20.85 1.93
N ASN A 64 16.23 -21.69 0.90
CA ASN A 64 17.26 -22.72 0.76
C ASN A 64 17.85 -22.85 -0.65
N ASN A 65 17.19 -22.32 -1.68
CA ASN A 65 17.63 -22.47 -3.06
C ASN A 65 17.24 -21.25 -3.91
N VAL A 66 18.11 -20.93 -4.86
CA VAL A 66 17.86 -19.91 -5.88
C VAL A 66 18.11 -20.52 -7.26
N LYS A 67 17.18 -20.27 -8.17
CA LYS A 67 17.37 -20.47 -9.61
C LYS A 67 17.28 -19.15 -10.32
N PHE A 68 18.04 -19.02 -11.39
CA PHE A 68 17.91 -17.90 -12.31
C PHE A 68 18.33 -18.33 -13.71
N ASN A 69 17.80 -17.66 -14.73
CA ASN A 69 18.26 -17.90 -16.09
C ASN A 69 19.41 -16.95 -16.41
N ALA A 70 20.47 -17.50 -17.01
CA ALA A 70 21.63 -16.75 -17.45
C ALA A 70 21.90 -16.97 -18.93
N LEU A 71 22.18 -15.89 -19.64
CA LEU A 71 22.83 -15.90 -20.93
C LEU A 71 24.33 -15.98 -20.69
N LYS A 72 24.99 -17.00 -21.21
CA LYS A 72 26.42 -17.23 -21.01
C LYS A 72 27.05 -17.93 -22.21
N GLY A 73 28.38 -18.00 -22.20
CA GLY A 73 29.15 -18.81 -23.14
C GLY A 73 28.94 -20.33 -22.98
N THR A 74 29.65 -21.09 -23.80
CA THR A 74 29.60 -22.56 -23.78
C THR A 74 30.19 -23.15 -22.50
N ALA A 75 31.14 -22.45 -21.86
CA ALA A 75 31.66 -22.86 -20.58
C ALA A 75 30.64 -22.54 -19.47
N ASP A 76 30.64 -23.37 -18.44
CA ASP A 76 29.83 -23.17 -17.26
C ASP A 76 30.34 -22.00 -16.42
N LEU A 77 29.43 -21.33 -15.72
CA LEU A 77 29.80 -20.35 -14.71
C LEU A 77 30.63 -21.06 -13.65
N SER A 78 31.83 -20.54 -13.39
CA SER A 78 32.78 -21.16 -12.45
C SER A 78 32.29 -21.07 -11.01
N TYR A 79 31.65 -19.96 -10.66
CA TYR A 79 30.95 -19.76 -9.40
C TYR A 79 29.88 -18.67 -9.55
N VAL A 80 29.00 -18.57 -8.56
CA VAL A 80 28.01 -17.51 -8.43
C VAL A 80 28.08 -16.88 -7.04
N ASN A 81 27.77 -15.59 -6.97
CA ASN A 81 27.50 -14.88 -5.72
C ASN A 81 26.01 -14.56 -5.67
N VAL A 82 25.39 -14.77 -4.51
CA VAL A 82 23.96 -14.51 -4.27
C VAL A 82 23.82 -13.62 -3.04
N TYR A 83 23.06 -12.55 -3.17
CA TYR A 83 22.85 -11.55 -2.12
C TYR A 83 21.36 -11.28 -1.94
N PHE A 84 20.95 -11.08 -0.70
CA PHE A 84 19.60 -10.69 -0.31
C PHE A 84 19.66 -9.37 0.43
N TYR A 85 18.90 -8.38 -0.01
CA TYR A 85 18.81 -7.05 0.58
C TYR A 85 17.40 -6.78 1.11
N ALA A 86 17.33 -5.98 2.18
CA ALA A 86 16.07 -5.40 2.64
C ALA A 86 15.58 -4.35 1.64
N ASP A 87 14.26 -4.14 1.58
CA ASP A 87 13.71 -2.96 0.93
C ASP A 87 14.16 -1.66 1.62
N ASN A 88 14.40 -0.63 0.82
CA ASN A 88 14.64 0.74 1.25
C ASN A 88 13.88 1.70 0.33
N ALA A 89 12.58 1.81 0.56
CA ALA A 89 11.68 2.66 -0.21
C ALA A 89 11.70 2.32 -1.72
N GLY A 90 11.48 1.04 -2.04
CA GLY A 90 11.43 0.55 -3.41
C GLY A 90 12.80 0.38 -4.06
N ARG A 91 13.87 0.25 -3.26
CA ARG A 91 15.25 0.01 -3.74
C ARG A 91 15.97 -0.99 -2.86
N PRO A 92 16.99 -1.70 -3.38
CA PRO A 92 17.87 -2.52 -2.55
C PRO A 92 18.54 -1.67 -1.46
N GLY A 93 18.29 -2.06 -0.21
CA GLY A 93 18.79 -1.41 0.99
C GLY A 93 19.94 -2.16 1.64
N ASN A 94 19.84 -2.37 2.95
CA ASN A 94 20.86 -3.07 3.73
C ASN A 94 20.95 -4.55 3.33
N LEU A 95 22.17 -5.07 3.25
CA LEU A 95 22.42 -6.49 3.04
C LEU A 95 21.90 -7.31 4.24
N ILE A 96 21.05 -8.29 3.96
CA ILE A 96 20.53 -9.25 4.94
C ILE A 96 21.44 -10.48 5.00
N LYS A 97 21.73 -11.05 3.83
CA LYS A 97 22.49 -12.29 3.70
C LYS A 97 23.23 -12.34 2.37
N SER A 98 24.45 -12.88 2.37
CA SER A 98 25.19 -13.19 1.16
C SER A 98 25.77 -14.59 1.20
N PHE A 99 25.96 -15.15 0.02
CA PHE A 99 26.67 -16.39 -0.23
C PHE A 99 27.54 -16.20 -1.46
N GLU A 100 28.85 -16.28 -1.28
CA GLU A 100 29.82 -15.96 -2.32
C GLU A 100 30.59 -17.21 -2.75
N SER A 101 31.04 -17.20 -4.01
CA SER A 101 31.81 -18.29 -4.61
C SER A 101 31.12 -19.66 -4.51
N ILE A 102 29.79 -19.69 -4.65
CA ILE A 102 29.02 -20.93 -4.67
C ILE A 102 29.15 -21.58 -6.04
N PHE A 103 29.41 -22.89 -6.08
CA PHE A 103 29.36 -23.65 -7.33
C PHE A 103 27.91 -23.99 -7.67
N PRO A 104 27.38 -23.60 -8.85
CA PRO A 104 26.05 -24.01 -9.26
C PRO A 104 25.92 -25.54 -9.28
N THR A 105 24.84 -26.04 -8.68
CA THR A 105 24.52 -27.47 -8.67
C THR A 105 24.15 -28.01 -10.05
N SER A 106 23.59 -27.16 -10.92
CA SER A 106 23.36 -27.47 -12.33
C SER A 106 23.29 -26.19 -13.17
N GLN A 107 23.66 -26.31 -14.44
CA GLN A 107 23.51 -25.25 -15.46
C GLN A 107 22.92 -25.88 -16.72
N THR A 108 21.61 -25.78 -16.88
CA THR A 108 20.88 -26.56 -17.89
C THR A 108 20.44 -25.66 -19.04
N PHE A 109 20.84 -26.01 -20.26
CA PHE A 109 20.37 -25.31 -21.47
C PHE A 109 18.84 -25.33 -21.53
N LYS A 110 18.24 -24.17 -21.83
CA LYS A 110 16.78 -24.02 -21.97
C LYS A 110 16.41 -23.83 -23.43
N TYR A 111 16.95 -22.79 -24.06
CA TYR A 111 16.62 -22.44 -25.44
C TYR A 111 17.63 -21.45 -26.03
N THR A 112 17.52 -21.21 -27.33
CA THR A 112 18.27 -20.18 -28.06
C THR A 112 17.28 -19.24 -28.75
N PHE A 113 17.50 -17.94 -28.64
CA PHE A 113 16.73 -16.90 -29.33
C PHE A 113 17.70 -15.86 -29.90
N GLU A 114 17.55 -15.54 -31.19
CA GLU A 114 18.39 -14.57 -31.92
C GLU A 114 19.91 -14.74 -31.72
N GLY A 115 20.38 -15.98 -31.57
CA GLY A 115 21.79 -16.33 -31.39
C GLY A 115 22.28 -16.31 -29.93
N ASN A 116 21.45 -15.86 -28.99
CA ASN A 116 21.72 -15.92 -27.55
C ASN A 116 21.14 -17.21 -26.96
N SER A 117 21.89 -17.87 -26.09
CA SER A 117 21.45 -19.12 -25.44
C SER A 117 21.23 -18.88 -23.95
N ALA A 118 20.04 -19.25 -23.47
CA ALA A 118 19.64 -19.15 -22.07
C ALA A 118 19.84 -20.49 -21.35
N TYR A 119 20.35 -20.43 -20.13
CA TYR A 119 20.61 -21.58 -19.25
C TYR A 119 19.97 -21.34 -17.88
N GLU A 120 19.27 -22.32 -17.35
CA GLU A 120 18.79 -22.29 -15.95
C GLU A 120 19.94 -22.69 -15.03
N ILE A 121 20.36 -21.76 -14.19
CA ILE A 121 21.40 -21.92 -13.17
C ILE A 121 20.71 -22.27 -11.86
N ASN A 122 21.02 -23.43 -11.29
CA ASN A 122 20.47 -23.89 -10.01
C ASN A 122 21.51 -23.79 -8.90
N VAL A 123 21.17 -23.14 -7.79
CA VAL A 123 22.08 -22.83 -6.70
C VAL A 123 21.46 -23.24 -5.37
N ASP A 124 21.94 -24.33 -4.78
CA ASP A 124 21.63 -24.68 -3.40
C ASP A 124 22.44 -23.78 -2.45
N LEU A 125 21.75 -23.12 -1.54
CA LEU A 125 22.40 -22.20 -0.61
C LEU A 125 23.10 -22.99 0.51
N PRO A 126 24.35 -22.62 0.89
CA PRO A 126 25.11 -23.32 1.93
C PRO A 126 24.43 -23.37 3.32
N SER A 127 23.51 -22.45 3.61
CA SER A 127 22.72 -22.43 4.84
C SER A 127 21.37 -21.77 4.59
N THR A 128 20.34 -22.17 5.34
CA THR A 128 19.04 -21.51 5.29
C THR A 128 19.01 -20.24 6.15
N PHE A 129 18.04 -19.38 5.87
CA PHE A 129 17.73 -18.20 6.69
C PHE A 129 16.27 -17.79 6.47
N ASP A 130 15.70 -17.10 7.44
CA ASP A 130 14.29 -16.73 7.45
C ASP A 130 14.07 -15.29 6.96
N LEU A 131 13.09 -15.14 6.08
CA LEU A 131 12.55 -13.87 5.62
C LEU A 131 11.08 -13.80 6.05
N PRO A 132 10.71 -12.96 7.05
CA PRO A 132 9.31 -12.73 7.40
C PRO A 132 8.59 -11.93 6.30
N LYS A 133 7.30 -11.63 6.47
CA LYS A 133 6.54 -10.71 5.60
C LYS A 133 7.37 -9.46 5.26
N GLY A 134 7.44 -9.14 3.98
CA GLY A 134 8.08 -7.92 3.50
C GLY A 134 8.50 -8.01 2.04
N LYS A 135 8.94 -6.87 1.50
CA LYS A 135 9.61 -6.78 0.20
C LYS A 135 11.12 -6.93 0.40
N TYR A 136 11.76 -7.69 -0.48
CA TYR A 136 13.19 -7.98 -0.46
C TYR A 136 13.76 -7.91 -1.87
N TYR A 137 15.09 -7.82 -1.98
CA TYR A 137 15.79 -7.85 -3.25
C TYR A 137 16.76 -9.03 -3.32
N LEU A 138 16.64 -9.83 -4.38
CA LEU A 138 17.60 -10.83 -4.78
C LEU A 138 18.59 -10.19 -5.76
N SER A 139 19.87 -10.45 -5.54
CA SER A 139 20.93 -10.08 -6.46
C SER A 139 21.85 -11.25 -6.73
N VAL A 140 22.28 -11.38 -7.98
CA VAL A 140 23.19 -12.45 -8.41
C VAL A 140 24.37 -11.89 -9.19
N GLN A 141 25.49 -12.60 -9.09
CA GLN A 141 26.64 -12.45 -9.95
C GLN A 141 27.11 -13.83 -10.41
N GLY A 142 27.64 -13.94 -11.63
CA GLY A 142 28.17 -15.18 -12.17
C GLY A 142 29.56 -14.99 -12.77
N LYS A 143 30.54 -15.80 -12.35
CA LYS A 143 31.88 -15.80 -12.95
C LYS A 143 31.84 -16.60 -14.25
N PRO A 144 32.03 -15.98 -15.43
CA PRO A 144 32.06 -16.76 -16.66
C PRO A 144 33.24 -17.73 -16.68
N GLY A 145 33.02 -18.95 -17.19
CA GLY A 145 34.07 -19.95 -17.40
C GLY A 145 34.86 -19.76 -18.69
N ASP A 146 34.41 -18.86 -19.58
CA ASP A 146 35.09 -18.49 -20.82
C ASP A 146 35.09 -16.95 -21.00
N SER A 147 35.48 -16.46 -22.18
CA SER A 147 35.54 -15.02 -22.48
C SER A 147 34.18 -14.35 -22.66
N THR A 148 33.09 -15.12 -22.72
CA THR A 148 31.74 -14.59 -22.92
C THR A 148 31.17 -14.13 -21.58
N PRO A 149 30.72 -12.86 -21.47
CA PRO A 149 30.05 -12.38 -20.27
C PRO A 149 28.82 -13.21 -19.89
N ALA A 150 28.48 -13.20 -18.61
CA ALA A 150 27.22 -13.72 -18.10
C ALA A 150 26.22 -12.58 -17.94
N SER A 151 25.00 -12.77 -18.43
CA SER A 151 23.89 -11.84 -18.23
C SER A 151 22.69 -12.55 -17.60
N TRP A 152 22.04 -11.93 -16.62
CA TRP A 152 20.80 -12.40 -16.02
C TRP A 152 19.65 -12.14 -16.99
N GLU A 153 18.94 -13.20 -17.37
CA GLU A 153 17.82 -13.11 -18.27
C GLU A 153 16.73 -12.17 -17.72
N ILE A 154 16.18 -11.34 -18.61
CA ILE A 154 15.06 -10.45 -18.35
C ILE A 154 13.91 -10.77 -19.32
N ASN A 155 12.68 -10.56 -18.86
CA ASN A 155 11.48 -10.66 -19.69
C ASN A 155 11.20 -9.36 -20.48
N LYS A 156 10.15 -9.37 -21.31
CA LYS A 156 9.55 -8.16 -21.88
C LYS A 156 8.91 -7.27 -20.82
N GLN A 157 8.77 -5.99 -21.20
CA GLN A 157 8.14 -4.93 -20.41
C GLN A 157 6.67 -5.21 -20.06
N ASP A 158 6.00 -6.07 -20.84
CA ASP A 158 4.58 -6.40 -20.66
C ASP A 158 4.35 -7.50 -19.61
N THR A 159 5.40 -8.00 -18.95
CA THR A 159 5.25 -9.03 -17.91
C THR A 159 5.02 -8.38 -16.55
N THR A 160 3.78 -8.48 -16.06
CA THR A 160 3.17 -7.65 -15.02
C THR A 160 3.31 -8.22 -13.60
N LYS A 161 4.42 -8.87 -13.25
CA LYS A 161 4.47 -9.62 -11.97
C LYS A 161 5.08 -8.86 -10.81
N LEU A 162 6.12 -8.07 -11.03
CA LEU A 162 6.82 -7.39 -9.94
C LEU A 162 6.91 -5.88 -10.15
N GLY A 163 6.92 -5.41 -11.40
CA GLY A 163 6.71 -4.01 -11.72
C GLY A 163 7.96 -3.16 -11.55
N ARG A 164 8.77 -3.06 -12.62
CA ARG A 164 9.96 -2.22 -12.78
C ARG A 164 11.13 -2.48 -11.83
N PHE A 165 11.89 -3.55 -12.03
CA PHE A 165 13.10 -3.80 -11.22
C PHE A 165 14.28 -4.38 -12.00
N GLY A 166 15.15 -3.46 -12.41
CA GLY A 166 16.56 -3.71 -12.75
C GLY A 166 17.40 -2.67 -12.05
N PHE A 167 17.84 -2.99 -10.83
CA PHE A 167 18.83 -2.17 -10.13
C PHE A 167 20.20 -2.75 -10.41
N SER A 168 21.10 -1.90 -10.88
CA SER A 168 22.47 -2.26 -11.13
C SER A 168 23.41 -1.41 -10.27
N LYS A 169 24.59 -1.94 -9.99
CA LYS A 169 25.71 -1.14 -9.45
C LYS A 169 27.04 -1.65 -9.98
N PHE A 170 28.03 -0.77 -10.03
CA PHE A 170 29.40 -1.10 -10.36
C PHE A 170 30.26 -1.12 -9.08
N GLY A 171 30.76 -2.30 -8.72
CA GLY A 171 31.56 -2.44 -7.51
C GLY A 171 30.84 -1.96 -6.23
N SER A 172 31.42 -0.96 -5.56
CA SER A 172 30.90 -0.40 -4.31
C SER A 172 30.08 0.88 -4.47
N GLU A 173 29.71 1.23 -5.70
CA GLU A 173 28.85 2.38 -5.98
C GLU A 173 27.42 2.18 -5.44
N ASP A 174 26.68 3.28 -5.35
CA ASP A 174 25.25 3.26 -5.01
C ASP A 174 24.45 2.57 -6.12
N TRP A 175 23.33 1.97 -5.72
CA TRP A 175 22.37 1.38 -6.67
C TRP A 175 21.81 2.45 -7.61
N PHE A 176 21.93 2.20 -8.90
CA PHE A 176 21.29 2.98 -9.95
C PHE A 176 20.38 2.06 -10.78
N GLY A 177 19.52 2.65 -11.61
CA GLY A 177 18.52 1.90 -12.35
C GLY A 177 17.13 2.10 -11.77
N GLY A 178 16.26 1.10 -11.99
CA GLY A 178 14.82 1.29 -11.79
C GLY A 178 14.24 2.22 -12.86
N PHE A 179 14.79 2.22 -14.07
CA PHE A 179 14.26 2.98 -15.21
C PHE A 179 13.52 2.12 -16.23
N SER A 180 13.66 0.79 -16.13
CA SER A 180 13.17 -0.18 -17.12
C SER A 180 12.11 -1.10 -16.53
N TYR A 181 11.11 -1.47 -17.35
CA TYR A 181 9.91 -2.20 -16.94
C TYR A 181 9.99 -3.72 -17.15
N TYR A 182 11.18 -4.28 -17.30
CA TYR A 182 11.36 -5.73 -17.38
C TYR A 182 11.62 -6.34 -16.01
N ASP A 183 11.27 -7.61 -15.89
CA ASP A 183 11.54 -8.44 -14.71
C ASP A 183 12.71 -9.39 -14.99
N HIS A 184 13.61 -9.56 -14.03
CA HIS A 184 14.62 -10.60 -14.08
C HIS A 184 13.99 -11.99 -13.90
N VAL A 185 14.48 -12.99 -14.62
CA VAL A 185 13.97 -14.36 -14.55
C VAL A 185 14.67 -15.13 -13.43
N PHE A 186 13.92 -15.45 -12.38
CA PHE A 186 14.44 -16.17 -11.22
C PHE A 186 13.36 -16.92 -10.44
N ASN A 187 13.80 -17.77 -9.54
CA ASN A 187 12.97 -18.48 -8.59
C ASN A 187 13.72 -18.65 -7.27
N ILE A 188 13.15 -18.15 -6.18
CA ILE A 188 13.60 -18.37 -4.82
C ILE A 188 12.68 -19.43 -4.24
N SER A 189 13.27 -20.52 -3.75
CA SER A 189 12.52 -21.61 -3.15
C SER A 189 12.98 -21.91 -1.73
N GLY A 190 12.05 -22.46 -0.95
CA GLY A 190 12.23 -22.69 0.48
C GLY A 190 11.00 -23.29 1.12
N SER A 191 11.03 -23.42 2.45
CA SER A 191 9.87 -23.80 3.25
C SER A 191 9.16 -22.55 3.77
N CYS A 192 7.85 -22.46 3.55
CA CYS A 192 7.01 -21.42 4.12
C CYS A 192 6.28 -21.95 5.35
N ASN A 193 6.54 -21.31 6.49
CA ASN A 193 5.87 -21.57 7.74
C ASN A 193 4.84 -20.47 8.00
N ASP A 194 3.68 -20.86 8.52
CA ASP A 194 2.71 -19.89 9.03
C ASP A 194 3.23 -19.31 10.34
N THR A 195 3.17 -17.98 10.45
CA THR A 195 3.44 -17.26 11.71
C THR A 195 2.37 -17.52 12.77
N GLY A 196 1.20 -18.02 12.37
CA GLY A 196 0.00 -18.07 13.21
C GLY A 196 -0.70 -16.73 13.37
N GLU A 197 -0.18 -15.65 12.78
CA GLU A 197 -0.85 -14.35 12.74
C GLU A 197 -2.13 -14.47 11.91
N GLN A 198 -3.26 -14.15 12.52
CA GLN A 198 -4.51 -13.98 11.80
C GLN A 198 -4.63 -12.53 11.39
N ALA A 199 -4.88 -12.29 10.10
CA ALA A 199 -5.28 -10.98 9.65
C ALA A 199 -6.53 -10.56 10.45
N PRO A 200 -6.58 -9.34 11.01
CA PRO A 200 -7.78 -8.88 11.68
C PRO A 200 -8.98 -8.97 10.73
N ASP A 201 -10.16 -9.32 11.27
CA ASP A 201 -11.39 -9.33 10.50
C ASP A 201 -11.83 -7.89 10.19
N TYR A 202 -11.27 -7.36 9.10
CA TYR A 202 -11.55 -6.05 8.56
C TYR A 202 -12.89 -5.99 7.80
N GLY A 203 -13.56 -7.13 7.59
CA GLY A 203 -14.82 -7.24 6.85
C GLY A 203 -14.63 -7.72 5.41
N SER A 204 -15.53 -7.29 4.52
CA SER A 204 -15.53 -7.70 3.11
C SER A 204 -14.63 -6.79 2.28
N PRO A 205 -13.80 -7.32 1.35
CA PRO A 205 -12.96 -6.50 0.50
C PRO A 205 -13.83 -5.57 -0.37
N ILE A 206 -13.39 -4.32 -0.50
CA ILE A 206 -14.03 -3.31 -1.34
C ILE A 206 -12.94 -2.42 -1.95
N SER A 207 -13.23 -1.87 -3.12
CA SER A 207 -12.47 -0.77 -3.70
C SER A 207 -13.39 0.32 -4.23
N GLN A 208 -12.86 1.53 -4.33
CA GLN A 208 -13.53 2.71 -4.88
C GLN A 208 -12.51 3.64 -5.53
N GLY A 209 -12.98 4.57 -6.36
CA GLY A 209 -12.13 5.49 -7.11
C GLY A 209 -12.64 5.63 -8.55
N ASN A 210 -11.80 6.13 -9.43
CA ASN A 210 -12.20 6.50 -10.77
C ASN A 210 -11.45 5.65 -11.80
N LEU A 211 -12.18 5.18 -12.81
CA LEU A 211 -11.63 4.37 -13.90
C LEU A 211 -11.01 5.27 -14.97
N SER A 212 -9.95 4.78 -15.62
CA SER A 212 -9.46 5.39 -16.86
C SER A 212 -10.54 5.32 -17.95
N ASN A 213 -10.49 6.29 -18.87
CA ASN A 213 -11.30 6.34 -20.08
C ASN A 213 -10.45 6.53 -21.34
N ASP A 214 -9.19 6.06 -21.30
CA ASP A 214 -8.21 6.25 -22.37
C ASP A 214 -8.05 7.74 -22.74
N TYR A 215 -8.20 8.62 -21.72
CA TYR A 215 -7.98 10.06 -21.81
C TYR A 215 -6.71 10.40 -21.05
N GLU A 216 -5.62 10.52 -21.78
CA GLU A 216 -4.31 10.44 -21.13
C GLU A 216 -3.66 11.83 -21.10
N ALA A 217 -4.38 12.72 -20.42
CA ALA A 217 -3.85 13.94 -19.82
C ALA A 217 -4.05 13.84 -18.31
N GLY A 218 -3.25 14.57 -17.54
CA GLY A 218 -3.22 14.40 -16.10
C GLY A 218 -2.68 15.62 -15.37
N GLY A 219 -2.76 15.59 -14.04
CA GLY A 219 -2.21 16.65 -13.21
C GLY A 219 -0.73 16.40 -12.94
N SER A 220 0.10 17.43 -13.13
CA SER A 220 1.52 17.37 -12.82
C SER A 220 1.74 17.08 -11.34
N MET A 221 2.49 16.01 -11.03
CA MET A 221 2.74 15.59 -9.64
C MET A 221 3.95 16.27 -8.97
N PRO A 222 5.05 16.57 -9.66
CA PRO A 222 6.19 17.22 -9.01
C PRO A 222 5.79 18.54 -8.34
N TRP A 223 6.17 18.66 -7.06
CA TRP A 223 5.96 19.88 -6.26
C TRP A 223 4.51 20.27 -6.00
N ARG A 224 3.57 19.34 -6.22
CA ARG A 224 2.13 19.58 -6.09
C ARG A 224 1.48 18.58 -5.16
N SER A 225 0.46 19.06 -4.48
CA SER A 225 -0.52 18.24 -3.77
C SER A 225 -1.70 18.00 -4.70
N GLN A 226 -2.03 16.74 -4.97
CA GLN A 226 -3.19 16.39 -5.79
C GLN A 226 -4.13 15.51 -4.97
N ALA A 227 -5.42 15.78 -5.01
CA ALA A 227 -6.38 15.07 -4.18
C ALA A 227 -7.67 14.76 -4.93
N ASP A 228 -8.25 13.61 -4.61
CA ASP A 228 -9.54 13.19 -5.14
C ASP A 228 -10.33 12.43 -4.07
N ASP A 229 -11.65 12.33 -4.25
CA ASP A 229 -12.56 11.97 -3.17
C ASP A 229 -12.91 10.47 -3.09
N ILE A 230 -13.08 10.03 -1.85
CA ILE A 230 -13.64 8.73 -1.51
C ILE A 230 -14.82 8.93 -0.55
N ILE A 231 -15.80 8.04 -0.63
CA ILE A 231 -17.00 8.08 0.19
C ILE A 231 -17.09 6.79 0.99
N VAL A 232 -17.23 6.93 2.31
CA VAL A 232 -17.56 5.84 3.22
C VAL A 232 -19.06 5.87 3.45
N PRO A 233 -19.82 4.84 3.00
CA PRO A 233 -21.26 4.82 3.16
C PRO A 233 -21.72 4.82 4.62
N GLU A 234 -22.91 5.38 4.85
CA GLU A 234 -23.60 5.32 6.14
C GLU A 234 -23.66 3.90 6.71
N ASN A 235 -23.50 3.76 8.03
CA ASN A 235 -23.47 2.48 8.75
C ASN A 235 -22.36 1.50 8.32
N THR A 236 -21.33 1.99 7.64
CA THR A 236 -20.14 1.19 7.29
C THR A 236 -18.87 1.84 7.81
N LYS A 237 -17.86 1.00 8.11
CA LYS A 237 -16.49 1.42 8.32
C LYS A 237 -15.68 1.00 7.11
N PHE A 238 -14.82 1.87 6.61
CA PHE A 238 -13.83 1.50 5.61
C PHE A 238 -12.45 1.40 6.26
N THR A 239 -11.81 0.24 6.15
CA THR A 239 -10.42 0.03 6.54
C THR A 239 -9.57 0.15 5.29
N PHE A 240 -8.93 1.30 5.10
CA PHE A 240 -8.13 1.64 3.93
C PHE A 240 -6.72 1.03 4.07
N THR A 241 -6.38 0.10 3.18
CA THR A 241 -5.16 -0.73 3.32
C THR A 241 -4.16 -0.55 2.18
N SER A 242 -4.63 -0.22 0.99
CA SER A 242 -3.76 -0.01 -0.17
C SER A 242 -4.39 0.93 -1.18
N PHE A 243 -3.56 1.50 -2.04
CA PHE A 243 -3.95 2.54 -2.98
C PHE A 243 -3.25 2.33 -4.31
N LYS A 244 -4.01 2.29 -5.40
CA LYS A 244 -3.46 2.27 -6.75
C LYS A 244 -3.70 3.62 -7.43
N ILE A 245 -2.71 4.13 -8.14
CA ILE A 245 -2.86 5.27 -9.07
C ILE A 245 -2.33 4.91 -10.44
N SER A 246 -2.93 5.47 -11.48
CA SER A 246 -2.42 5.38 -12.84
C SER A 246 -1.65 6.66 -13.18
N THR A 247 -0.49 6.52 -13.79
CA THR A 247 0.44 7.63 -14.03
C THR A 247 1.06 7.56 -15.40
N LEU A 248 1.46 8.72 -15.91
CA LEU A 248 2.23 8.86 -17.15
C LEU A 248 3.60 9.44 -16.81
N GLN A 249 4.68 8.81 -17.29
CA GLN A 249 6.02 9.04 -16.77
C GLN A 249 7.12 9.08 -17.84
N LEU A 250 8.04 10.04 -17.70
CA LEU A 250 9.43 10.01 -18.19
C LEU A 250 10.33 10.27 -16.97
N GLY A 251 10.78 9.18 -16.35
CA GLY A 251 11.35 9.17 -15.00
C GLY A 251 10.57 8.19 -14.12
N ASN A 252 10.48 8.47 -12.82
CA ASN A 252 9.65 7.71 -11.86
C ASN A 252 9.48 8.43 -10.52
N ILE A 253 8.61 7.86 -9.67
CA ILE A 253 8.44 8.25 -8.28
C ILE A 253 9.42 7.47 -7.41
N ARG A 254 10.15 8.16 -6.52
CA ARG A 254 10.95 7.51 -5.49
C ARG A 254 10.07 7.04 -4.34
N ASN A 255 9.24 7.93 -3.84
CA ASN A 255 8.24 7.67 -2.82
C ASN A 255 7.16 8.76 -2.86
N ALA A 256 6.07 8.53 -2.14
CA ALA A 256 4.99 9.50 -1.99
C ALA A 256 4.67 9.71 -0.50
N THR A 257 4.05 10.85 -0.21
CA THR A 257 3.21 11.00 0.96
C THR A 257 1.77 10.88 0.52
N ILE A 258 1.01 9.97 1.13
CA ILE A 258 -0.43 9.81 0.88
C ILE A 258 -1.17 10.24 2.14
N ASN A 259 -1.99 11.28 2.04
CA ASN A 259 -2.77 11.79 3.15
C ASN A 259 -4.25 11.45 2.96
N ILE A 260 -4.96 11.22 4.06
CA ILE A 260 -6.42 11.20 4.07
C ILE A 260 -6.87 12.49 4.74
N ARG A 261 -7.62 13.29 4.02
CA ARG A 261 -8.09 14.61 4.45
C ARG A 261 -9.59 14.58 4.71
N SER A 262 -10.05 15.35 5.69
CA SER A 262 -11.48 15.60 5.87
C SER A 262 -12.05 16.33 4.65
N SER A 263 -13.37 16.29 4.46
CA SER A 263 -14.07 17.15 3.50
C SER A 263 -14.68 18.35 4.23
N VAL A 264 -14.42 19.57 3.74
CA VAL A 264 -15.02 20.82 4.22
C VAL A 264 -15.54 21.57 3.00
N ASP A 265 -16.85 21.85 2.97
CA ASP A 265 -17.52 22.50 1.84
C ASP A 265 -17.19 21.85 0.48
N ASP A 266 -17.09 20.51 0.48
CA ASP A 266 -16.79 19.69 -0.71
C ASP A 266 -15.38 19.88 -1.30
N ALA A 267 -14.45 20.38 -0.48
CA ALA A 267 -13.02 20.51 -0.77
C ALA A 267 -12.15 19.82 0.29
N PRO A 268 -10.86 19.54 0.01
CA PRO A 268 -9.95 18.94 0.99
C PRO A 268 -9.73 19.86 2.21
N GLY A 269 -9.91 19.30 3.42
CA GLY A 269 -9.96 20.01 4.71
C GLY A 269 -8.69 19.93 5.55
N GLU A 270 -8.72 19.24 6.71
CA GLU A 270 -7.53 18.96 7.54
C GLU A 270 -7.02 17.53 7.30
N ILE A 271 -5.74 17.26 7.56
CA ILE A 271 -5.15 15.91 7.45
C ILE A 271 -5.58 15.07 8.66
N LEU A 272 -6.22 13.93 8.41
CA LEU A 272 -6.65 12.97 9.43
C LEU A 272 -5.66 11.81 9.58
N HIS A 273 -5.09 11.35 8.48
CA HIS A 273 -4.08 10.29 8.41
C HIS A 273 -3.01 10.65 7.39
N SER A 274 -1.78 10.19 7.61
CA SER A 274 -0.64 10.43 6.71
C SER A 274 0.25 9.20 6.62
N PHE A 275 0.49 8.73 5.40
CA PHE A 275 1.42 7.67 5.05
C PHE A 275 2.63 8.29 4.36
N GLN A 276 3.71 8.52 5.10
CA GLN A 276 4.85 9.30 4.62
C GLN A 276 5.96 8.41 4.06
N ASN A 277 6.64 8.89 3.02
CA ASN A 277 7.82 8.25 2.42
C ASN A 277 7.56 6.81 1.94
N ILE A 278 6.34 6.51 1.51
CA ILE A 278 5.97 5.19 1.00
C ILE A 278 6.34 5.05 -0.46
N GLY A 279 7.18 4.08 -0.79
CA GLY A 279 7.47 3.70 -2.18
C GLY A 279 6.32 2.88 -2.78
N PRO A 280 6.16 2.87 -4.10
CA PRO A 280 5.25 1.92 -4.74
C PRO A 280 5.73 0.50 -4.45
N ARG A 281 4.79 -0.36 -4.07
CA ARG A 281 5.00 -1.81 -4.00
C ARG A 281 5.16 -2.40 -5.41
N THR A 282 4.38 -1.97 -6.38
CA THR A 282 4.54 -2.42 -7.77
C THR A 282 4.40 -1.24 -8.72
N GLU A 283 5.20 -1.25 -9.79
CA GLU A 283 5.07 -0.31 -10.91
C GLU A 283 4.72 -1.09 -12.20
N ASN A 284 3.43 -1.27 -12.47
CA ASN A 284 2.96 -2.11 -13.57
C ASN A 284 2.82 -1.30 -14.86
N TYR A 285 3.72 -1.55 -15.82
CA TYR A 285 3.66 -0.99 -17.16
C TYR A 285 2.43 -1.50 -17.92
N PHE A 286 1.72 -0.60 -18.60
CA PHE A 286 0.58 -0.98 -19.45
C PHE A 286 0.54 -0.29 -20.82
N GLY A 287 1.51 0.57 -21.16
CA GLY A 287 1.59 1.15 -22.49
C GLY A 287 2.54 2.33 -22.62
N TYR A 288 2.74 2.74 -23.87
CA TYR A 288 3.31 4.03 -24.22
C TYR A 288 2.19 4.97 -24.66
N TRP A 289 2.32 6.24 -24.31
CA TRP A 289 1.37 7.26 -24.70
C TRP A 289 2.03 8.50 -25.32
N PRO A 290 1.58 8.97 -26.49
CA PRO A 290 2.06 10.21 -27.08
C PRO A 290 1.48 11.43 -26.35
N VAL A 291 2.33 12.28 -25.78
CA VAL A 291 1.91 13.56 -25.18
C VAL A 291 2.15 14.70 -26.18
N PRO A 292 1.14 15.49 -26.55
CA PRO A 292 1.31 16.62 -27.47
C PRO A 292 2.40 17.60 -27.00
N GLY A 293 3.37 17.88 -27.86
CA GLY A 293 4.47 18.79 -27.57
C GLY A 293 5.67 18.15 -26.87
N TYR A 294 5.60 16.87 -26.51
CA TYR A 294 6.75 16.10 -26.04
C TYR A 294 7.39 15.31 -27.19
N PRO A 295 8.73 15.23 -27.25
CA PRO A 295 9.45 14.55 -28.32
C PRO A 295 9.44 13.02 -28.20
N LEU A 296 9.06 12.49 -27.03
CA LEU A 296 9.05 11.07 -26.70
C LEU A 296 7.67 10.68 -26.18
N ASP A 297 7.25 9.45 -26.48
CA ASP A 297 6.10 8.85 -25.83
C ASP A 297 6.44 8.62 -24.35
N VAL A 298 5.49 8.97 -23.49
CA VAL A 298 5.61 8.74 -22.05
C VAL A 298 5.14 7.34 -21.71
N VAL A 299 5.58 6.84 -20.57
CA VAL A 299 5.24 5.47 -20.13
C VAL A 299 4.04 5.51 -19.20
N ALA A 300 3.03 4.69 -19.50
CA ALA A 300 1.84 4.54 -18.69
C ALA A 300 2.01 3.38 -17.69
N VAL A 301 1.83 3.69 -16.40
CA VAL A 301 2.16 2.80 -15.28
C VAL A 301 1.12 2.89 -14.17
N ASP A 302 0.69 1.73 -13.69
CA ASP A 302 -0.07 1.57 -12.46
C ASP A 302 0.88 1.44 -11.26
N LEU A 303 0.83 2.40 -10.34
CA LEU A 303 1.58 2.38 -9.08
C LEU A 303 0.69 1.89 -7.95
N GLU A 304 1.07 0.80 -7.29
CA GLU A 304 0.34 0.29 -6.12
C GLU A 304 1.12 0.58 -4.84
N PHE A 305 0.45 1.09 -3.81
CA PHE A 305 1.00 1.39 -2.49
C PHE A 305 0.29 0.56 -1.44
N ASP A 306 1.05 -0.07 -0.54
CA ASP A 306 0.53 -0.80 0.62
C ASP A 306 0.84 -0.04 1.91
N PHE A 307 -0.09 -0.07 2.86
CA PHE A 307 0.08 0.59 4.16
C PHE A 307 0.32 -0.44 5.27
N ASP A 308 1.45 -0.30 5.97
CA ASP A 308 1.77 -1.16 7.12
C ASP A 308 0.76 -1.03 8.27
N GLN A 309 0.17 0.15 8.41
CA GLN A 309 -0.86 0.46 9.40
C GLN A 309 -2.07 1.04 8.68
N PRO A 310 -3.13 0.23 8.42
CA PRO A 310 -4.33 0.71 7.74
C PRO A 310 -5.01 1.88 8.47
N ALA A 311 -5.69 2.74 7.71
CA ALA A 311 -6.54 3.79 8.28
C ALA A 311 -7.99 3.31 8.40
N GLU A 312 -8.63 3.56 9.54
CA GLU A 312 -10.05 3.28 9.74
C GLU A 312 -10.87 4.57 9.55
N LEU A 313 -11.74 4.57 8.54
CA LEU A 313 -12.60 5.69 8.20
C LEU A 313 -14.05 5.37 8.55
N LEU A 314 -14.68 6.28 9.30
CA LEU A 314 -16.12 6.25 9.60
C LEU A 314 -16.92 6.84 8.43
N PRO A 315 -18.26 6.69 8.41
CA PRO A 315 -19.09 7.25 7.36
C PRO A 315 -18.82 8.73 7.12
N GLY A 316 -18.72 9.12 5.85
CA GLY A 316 -18.37 10.48 5.44
C GLY A 316 -17.61 10.52 4.12
N LYS A 317 -17.39 11.74 3.64
CA LYS A 317 -16.57 12.04 2.47
C LYS A 317 -15.17 12.46 2.91
N TYR A 318 -14.16 11.93 2.22
CA TYR A 318 -12.75 12.22 2.47
C TYR A 318 -12.05 12.49 1.14
N PHE A 319 -10.90 13.16 1.20
CA PHE A 319 -10.00 13.31 0.06
C PHE A 319 -8.72 12.53 0.29
N VAL A 320 -8.30 11.75 -0.70
CA VAL A 320 -7.00 11.08 -0.72
C VAL A 320 -6.04 11.97 -1.49
N GLU A 321 -5.10 12.57 -0.77
CA GLU A 321 -4.06 13.44 -1.31
C GLU A 321 -2.79 12.63 -1.58
N VAL A 322 -2.14 12.88 -2.71
CA VAL A 322 -0.84 12.34 -3.09
C VAL A 322 0.14 13.48 -3.31
N ILE A 323 1.27 13.39 -2.63
CA ILE A 323 2.44 14.25 -2.82
C ILE A 323 3.59 13.36 -3.26
N ALA A 324 3.89 13.37 -4.57
CA ALA A 324 4.94 12.55 -5.14
C ALA A 324 6.32 13.19 -4.95
N VAL A 325 7.31 12.37 -4.60
CA VAL A 325 8.72 12.73 -4.65
C VAL A 325 9.35 12.04 -5.84
N PRO A 326 9.55 12.74 -6.97
CA PRO A 326 10.16 12.14 -8.15
C PRO A 326 11.63 11.81 -7.91
N VAL A 327 12.18 10.89 -8.70
CA VAL A 327 13.64 10.76 -8.79
C VAL A 327 14.25 12.00 -9.43
N GLN A 328 15.54 12.24 -9.17
CA GLN A 328 16.27 13.32 -9.86
C GLN A 328 16.20 13.11 -11.38
N PHE A 329 16.05 14.20 -12.12
CA PHE A 329 15.94 14.22 -13.58
C PHE A 329 14.67 13.54 -14.14
N THR A 330 13.56 13.56 -13.38
CA THR A 330 12.25 13.21 -13.93
C THR A 330 11.77 14.35 -14.85
N ASP A 331 11.64 14.05 -16.15
CA ASP A 331 11.24 15.01 -17.18
C ASP A 331 9.72 15.16 -17.28
N TYR A 332 8.98 14.09 -16.97
CA TYR A 332 7.52 14.07 -16.99
C TYR A 332 6.96 13.14 -15.92
N LEU A 333 6.00 13.61 -15.14
CA LEU A 333 5.27 12.80 -14.18
C LEU A 333 3.89 13.42 -13.93
N THR A 334 2.85 12.72 -14.35
CA THR A 334 1.46 13.15 -14.14
C THR A 334 0.63 12.02 -13.56
N TRP A 335 -0.28 12.38 -12.65
CA TRP A 335 -1.38 11.50 -12.25
C TRP A 335 -2.42 11.56 -13.35
N GLU A 336 -2.71 10.42 -13.98
CA GLU A 336 -3.71 10.32 -15.03
C GLU A 336 -5.06 10.84 -14.53
N ALA A 337 -5.74 11.63 -15.36
CA ALA A 337 -7.07 12.13 -15.08
C ALA A 337 -8.08 11.60 -16.10
N THR A 338 -9.30 11.32 -15.64
CA THR A 338 -10.44 10.95 -16.46
C THR A 338 -11.46 12.08 -16.49
N SER A 339 -12.18 12.21 -17.61
CA SER A 339 -13.35 13.08 -17.73
C SER A 339 -14.68 12.38 -17.42
N GLN A 340 -14.62 11.10 -17.01
CA GLN A 340 -15.79 10.38 -16.51
C GLN A 340 -16.26 10.98 -15.18
N PRO A 341 -17.56 10.82 -14.83
CA PRO A 341 -18.04 11.17 -13.50
C PRO A 341 -17.22 10.47 -12.41
N GLY A 342 -16.77 11.23 -11.41
CA GLY A 342 -15.99 10.74 -10.29
C GLY A 342 -16.83 10.04 -9.22
N THR A 343 -16.16 9.57 -8.16
CA THR A 343 -16.82 8.93 -7.00
C THR A 343 -17.77 9.90 -6.29
N GLY A 344 -17.38 11.17 -6.14
CA GLY A 344 -18.29 12.22 -5.70
C GLY A 344 -18.07 13.55 -6.42
N SER A 345 -16.93 14.22 -6.21
CA SER A 345 -16.65 15.56 -6.78
C SER A 345 -15.41 15.55 -7.64
N TYR A 346 -15.17 16.66 -8.36
CA TYR A 346 -13.96 16.83 -9.16
C TYR A 346 -12.70 16.81 -8.30
N CYS A 347 -11.58 16.42 -8.91
CA CYS A 347 -10.30 16.40 -8.23
C CYS A 347 -9.74 17.82 -8.02
N TYR A 348 -8.81 17.95 -7.08
CA TYR A 348 -8.18 19.20 -6.71
C TYR A 348 -6.66 19.16 -6.82
N THR A 349 -6.07 20.31 -7.11
CA THR A 349 -4.62 20.54 -7.10
C THR A 349 -4.28 21.67 -6.15
N SER A 350 -3.15 21.57 -5.45
CA SER A 350 -2.60 22.61 -4.60
C SER A 350 -1.10 22.80 -4.93
N ASP A 351 -0.70 24.07 -5.06
CA ASP A 351 0.68 24.51 -5.31
C ASP A 351 1.38 24.98 -4.01
N ASP A 352 0.71 24.89 -2.85
CA ASP A 352 1.16 25.41 -1.55
C ASP A 352 1.02 24.38 -0.41
N GLU A 353 1.32 23.12 -0.70
CA GLU A 353 1.33 22.00 0.27
C GLU A 353 -0.04 21.76 0.96
N GLY A 354 -1.13 22.06 0.24
CA GLY A 354 -2.51 21.80 0.69
C GLY A 354 -3.11 22.91 1.56
N GLU A 355 -2.50 24.09 1.60
CA GLU A 355 -3.06 25.29 2.25
C GLU A 355 -4.23 25.89 1.45
N THR A 356 -4.11 25.90 0.11
CA THR A 356 -5.19 26.29 -0.82
C THR A 356 -5.37 25.26 -1.92
N TRP A 357 -6.62 25.09 -2.38
CA TRP A 357 -6.99 24.07 -3.37
C TRP A 357 -7.71 24.69 -4.56
N GLU A 358 -7.24 24.34 -5.76
CA GLU A 358 -7.87 24.67 -7.03
C GLU A 358 -8.61 23.45 -7.57
N ILE A 359 -9.88 23.63 -7.94
CA ILE A 359 -10.70 22.58 -8.53
C ILE A 359 -10.33 22.35 -10.00
N ASN A 360 -10.19 21.08 -10.40
CA ASN A 360 -10.00 20.69 -11.80
C ASN A 360 -11.37 20.35 -12.42
N ASP A 361 -12.16 21.38 -12.75
CA ASP A 361 -13.53 21.22 -13.24
C ASP A 361 -13.61 20.27 -14.46
N GLY A 362 -14.50 19.27 -14.36
CA GLY A 362 -14.71 18.27 -15.40
C GLY A 362 -13.77 17.07 -15.37
N TYR A 363 -12.82 17.02 -14.42
CA TYR A 363 -11.83 15.95 -14.32
C TYR A 363 -11.76 15.31 -12.93
N ASN A 364 -11.35 14.05 -12.91
CA ASN A 364 -11.08 13.26 -11.71
C ASN A 364 -9.79 12.47 -11.93
N PHE A 365 -9.00 12.21 -10.89
CA PHE A 365 -7.80 11.39 -11.02
C PHE A 365 -8.15 9.90 -11.10
N VAL A 366 -7.40 9.14 -11.91
CA VAL A 366 -7.57 7.69 -12.06
C VAL A 366 -6.87 6.98 -10.89
N PHE A 367 -7.66 6.33 -10.05
CA PHE A 367 -7.16 5.65 -8.86
C PHE A 367 -8.10 4.56 -8.36
N GLU A 368 -7.57 3.72 -7.47
CA GLU A 368 -8.34 2.73 -6.74
C GLU A 368 -7.91 2.71 -5.27
N ALA A 369 -8.77 3.21 -4.38
CA ALA A 369 -8.64 3.05 -2.94
C ALA A 369 -9.19 1.69 -2.51
N ARG A 370 -8.30 0.82 -2.03
CA ARG A 370 -8.58 -0.58 -1.71
C ARG A 370 -8.56 -0.82 -0.21
N GLY A 371 -9.44 -1.70 0.24
CA GLY A 371 -9.55 -2.02 1.65
C GLY A 371 -10.69 -2.96 1.95
N PHE A 372 -11.25 -2.80 3.15
CA PHE A 372 -12.33 -3.66 3.62
C PHE A 372 -13.46 -2.82 4.21
N SER A 373 -14.69 -3.22 3.93
CA SER A 373 -15.89 -2.64 4.52
C SER A 373 -16.47 -3.57 5.58
N LYS A 374 -16.84 -2.99 6.73
CA LYS A 374 -17.55 -3.68 7.80
C LYS A 374 -18.74 -2.86 8.25
N SER A 375 -19.91 -3.48 8.32
CA SER A 375 -21.09 -2.84 8.89
C SER A 375 -20.85 -2.48 10.35
N ILE A 376 -21.21 -1.24 10.72
CA ILE A 376 -21.08 -0.73 12.08
C ILE A 376 -22.36 0.00 12.48
N LEU A 377 -22.67 -0.05 13.77
CA LEU A 377 -23.71 0.79 14.38
C LEU A 377 -23.06 2.12 14.76
N VAL A 378 -23.02 3.07 13.82
CA VAL A 378 -22.53 4.43 14.12
C VAL A 378 -23.61 5.17 14.90
N VAL A 379 -23.23 5.73 16.04
CA VAL A 379 -23.96 6.84 16.63
C VAL A 379 -23.49 8.07 15.89
N ASN A 380 -24.30 8.61 14.97
CA ASN A 380 -23.96 9.85 14.26
C ASN A 380 -23.58 10.91 15.30
N ASP A 381 -22.31 11.31 15.32
CA ASP A 381 -21.82 12.43 16.13
C ASP A 381 -22.26 13.70 15.39
N VAL A 382 -23.57 13.98 15.44
CA VAL A 382 -24.17 15.17 14.84
C VAL A 382 -23.70 16.38 15.62
N ASP A 383 -22.97 17.29 14.96
CA ASP A 383 -22.63 18.66 15.39
C ASP A 383 -22.73 18.90 16.91
N LYS A 384 -21.69 18.50 17.65
CA LYS A 384 -21.55 18.77 19.10
C LYS A 384 -21.73 20.25 19.49
N ASN A 385 -21.72 21.17 18.53
CA ASN A 385 -21.91 22.60 18.77
C ASN A 385 -23.37 23.03 19.01
N ASN A 386 -24.37 22.19 18.72
CA ASN A 386 -25.79 22.63 18.75
C ASN A 386 -26.73 21.74 19.59
N PHE A 387 -26.22 20.68 20.22
CA PHE A 387 -27.00 19.78 21.06
C PHE A 387 -26.26 19.49 22.38
N SER A 388 -26.88 19.80 23.52
CA SER A 388 -26.30 19.54 24.84
C SER A 388 -27.38 19.15 25.85
N PHE A 389 -26.98 18.59 26.99
CA PHE A 389 -27.90 18.17 28.04
C PHE A 389 -27.25 18.30 29.41
N TYR A 390 -28.05 18.68 30.41
CA TYR A 390 -27.57 18.87 31.77
C TYR A 390 -28.70 18.80 32.81
N PRO A 391 -28.37 18.58 34.10
CA PRO A 391 -27.07 18.12 34.56
C PRO A 391 -26.76 16.69 34.09
N ASN A 392 -25.48 16.32 34.03
CA ASN A 392 -25.06 14.94 33.88
C ASN A 392 -23.74 14.77 34.67
N PRO A 393 -23.72 14.08 35.82
CA PRO A 393 -24.77 13.22 36.35
C PRO A 393 -26.04 13.94 36.86
N VAL A 394 -27.19 13.29 36.70
CA VAL A 394 -28.53 13.83 36.98
C VAL A 394 -29.20 13.09 38.13
N LYS A 395 -29.97 13.84 38.95
CA LYS A 395 -30.78 13.29 40.03
C LYS A 395 -32.23 13.08 39.58
N ASP A 396 -32.99 14.13 39.31
CA ASP A 396 -34.44 13.99 39.10
C ASP A 396 -34.90 14.43 37.71
N GLU A 397 -34.29 15.49 37.16
CA GLU A 397 -34.73 16.11 35.90
C GLU A 397 -33.53 16.38 34.99
N LEU A 398 -33.66 15.98 33.73
CA LEU A 398 -32.69 16.21 32.66
C LEU A 398 -33.21 17.30 31.71
N THR A 399 -32.38 18.31 31.46
CA THR A 399 -32.64 19.38 30.49
C THR A 399 -31.91 19.10 29.18
N ILE A 400 -32.58 19.30 28.04
CA ILE A 400 -32.05 19.09 26.69
C ILE A 400 -32.04 20.43 25.96
N VAL A 401 -30.88 20.86 25.49
CA VAL A 401 -30.70 22.07 24.70
C VAL A 401 -30.40 21.67 23.27
N SER A 402 -31.20 22.16 22.33
CA SER A 402 -31.10 21.83 20.92
C SER A 402 -31.61 23.01 20.08
N LYS A 403 -31.02 23.24 18.90
CA LYS A 403 -31.54 24.20 17.91
C LYS A 403 -32.94 23.82 17.42
N ASN A 404 -33.19 22.52 17.26
CA ASN A 404 -34.50 21.99 16.89
C ASN A 404 -35.23 21.49 18.14
N GLU A 405 -36.52 21.78 18.25
CA GLU A 405 -37.31 21.46 19.44
C GLU A 405 -37.34 19.94 19.72
N PRO A 406 -36.92 19.49 20.91
CA PRO A 406 -36.94 18.08 21.28
C PRO A 406 -38.38 17.63 21.59
N SER A 407 -38.79 16.48 21.05
CA SER A 407 -40.17 15.99 21.12
C SER A 407 -40.34 14.81 22.09
N ARG A 408 -39.44 13.83 22.06
CA ARG A 408 -39.54 12.59 22.84
C ARG A 408 -38.16 12.09 23.24
N ILE A 409 -38.06 11.40 24.36
CA ILE A 409 -36.87 10.64 24.76
C ILE A 409 -37.24 9.19 25.09
N SER A 410 -36.44 8.26 24.60
CA SER A 410 -36.47 6.85 24.98
C SER A 410 -35.15 6.47 25.66
N ILE A 411 -35.20 5.98 26.89
CA ILE A 411 -34.04 5.66 27.73
C ILE A 411 -33.91 4.15 27.87
N TYR A 412 -32.70 3.65 27.64
CA TYR A 412 -32.34 2.24 27.67
C TYR A 412 -31.29 1.98 28.77
N ASN A 413 -31.40 0.84 29.43
CA ASN A 413 -30.35 0.38 30.36
C ASN A 413 -29.16 -0.23 29.58
N VAL A 414 -28.08 -0.59 30.29
CA VAL A 414 -26.86 -1.18 29.69
C VAL A 414 -27.09 -2.53 28.99
N ALA A 415 -28.20 -3.22 29.30
CA ALA A 415 -28.61 -4.46 28.63
C ALA A 415 -29.46 -4.19 27.37
N GLY A 416 -29.63 -2.93 26.98
CA GLY A 416 -30.42 -2.53 25.80
C GLY A 416 -31.93 -2.54 26.00
N GLN A 417 -32.43 -2.76 27.23
CA GLN A 417 -33.85 -2.77 27.52
C GLN A 417 -34.38 -1.34 27.66
N LEU A 418 -35.52 -1.05 27.03
CA LEU A 418 -36.23 0.23 27.17
C LEU A 418 -36.79 0.34 28.60
N VAL A 419 -36.34 1.34 29.35
CA VAL A 419 -36.73 1.55 30.75
C VAL A 419 -37.54 2.83 30.96
N LYS A 420 -37.49 3.78 30.03
CA LYS A 420 -38.38 4.95 30.04
C LYS A 420 -38.63 5.44 28.63
N ASP A 421 -39.84 5.88 28.37
CA ASP A 421 -40.22 6.51 27.10
C ASP A 421 -41.20 7.65 27.42
N SER A 422 -40.82 8.89 27.10
CA SER A 422 -41.53 10.08 27.56
C SER A 422 -41.46 11.19 26.53
N GLU A 423 -42.55 11.94 26.40
CA GLU A 423 -42.51 13.26 25.76
C GLU A 423 -41.61 14.21 26.54
N ILE A 424 -40.96 15.11 25.80
CA ILE A 424 -40.13 16.17 26.36
C ILE A 424 -40.99 17.43 26.43
N LYS A 425 -41.18 17.98 27.64
CA LYS A 425 -41.99 19.18 27.86
C LYS A 425 -41.10 20.28 28.42
N ASN A 426 -41.16 21.47 27.82
CA ASN A 426 -40.30 22.61 28.19
C ASN A 426 -38.81 22.23 28.24
N ASN A 427 -38.34 21.46 27.25
CA ASN A 427 -36.96 20.96 27.16
C ASN A 427 -36.50 20.10 28.35
N LYS A 428 -37.42 19.58 29.14
CA LYS A 428 -37.14 18.84 30.37
C LYS A 428 -37.78 17.46 30.39
N VAL A 429 -37.12 16.54 31.07
CA VAL A 429 -37.55 15.15 31.25
C VAL A 429 -37.33 14.76 32.70
N ASN A 430 -38.39 14.31 33.36
CA ASN A 430 -38.28 13.70 34.68
C ASN A 430 -37.77 12.26 34.56
N ILE A 431 -36.67 11.95 35.23
CA ILE A 431 -36.06 10.61 35.28
C ILE A 431 -35.88 10.10 36.72
N SER A 432 -36.59 10.69 37.68
CA SER A 432 -36.50 10.34 39.11
C SER A 432 -36.84 8.87 39.40
N ASP A 433 -37.67 8.25 38.57
CA ASP A 433 -38.08 6.84 38.69
C ASP A 433 -36.98 5.84 38.26
N LEU A 434 -35.86 6.31 37.69
CA LEU A 434 -34.74 5.47 37.30
C LEU A 434 -33.81 5.20 38.49
N ASN A 435 -33.33 3.96 38.61
CA ASN A 435 -32.31 3.61 39.59
C ASN A 435 -30.96 4.27 39.25
N THR A 436 -30.08 4.43 40.24
CA THR A 436 -28.69 4.88 40.04
C THR A 436 -27.97 3.97 39.04
N GLY A 437 -27.33 4.55 38.01
CA GLY A 437 -26.70 3.77 36.96
C GLY A 437 -26.40 4.54 35.67
N ASN A 438 -25.83 3.83 34.69
CA ASN A 438 -25.57 4.34 33.34
C ASN A 438 -26.69 3.96 32.39
N TYR A 439 -27.10 4.90 31.55
CA TYR A 439 -28.17 4.73 30.58
C TYR A 439 -27.80 5.34 29.22
N ILE A 440 -28.47 4.88 28.18
CA ILE A 440 -28.42 5.47 26.83
C ILE A 440 -29.80 6.09 26.56
N GLY A 441 -29.85 7.39 26.31
CA GLY A 441 -31.05 8.10 25.90
C GLY A 441 -31.05 8.35 24.39
N LYS A 442 -32.18 8.09 23.72
CA LYS A 442 -32.45 8.49 22.34
C LYS A 442 -33.47 9.62 22.35
N VAL A 443 -33.07 10.81 21.95
CA VAL A 443 -33.89 12.02 21.89
C VAL A 443 -34.33 12.25 20.45
N THR A 444 -35.63 12.22 20.21
CA THR A 444 -36.22 12.57 18.92
C THR A 444 -36.52 14.06 18.90
N LEU A 445 -36.13 14.75 17.83
CA LEU A 445 -36.42 16.17 17.57
C LEU A 445 -37.64 16.30 16.64
N LYS A 446 -38.34 17.43 16.65
CA LYS A 446 -39.54 17.66 15.82
C LYS A 446 -39.28 17.60 14.31
N ASN A 447 -38.05 17.84 13.87
CA ASN A 447 -37.64 17.71 12.47
C ASN A 447 -37.32 16.26 12.06
N GLY A 448 -37.53 15.28 12.94
CA GLY A 448 -37.28 13.86 12.68
C GLY A 448 -35.86 13.38 13.01
N GLN A 449 -34.93 14.28 13.36
CA GLN A 449 -33.58 13.89 13.78
C GLN A 449 -33.61 13.17 15.14
N ILE A 450 -32.72 12.20 15.32
CA ILE A 450 -32.56 11.46 16.58
C ILE A 450 -31.15 11.68 17.11
N GLN A 451 -31.05 12.08 18.38
CA GLN A 451 -29.80 12.34 19.10
C GLN A 451 -29.60 11.31 20.20
N THR A 452 -28.40 10.75 20.32
CA THR A 452 -28.10 9.74 21.37
C THR A 452 -27.23 10.35 22.45
N ILE A 453 -27.62 10.17 23.72
CA ILE A 453 -26.94 10.72 24.89
C ILE A 453 -26.61 9.64 25.91
N LYS A 454 -25.48 9.78 26.61
CA LYS A 454 -25.15 8.97 27.78
C LYS A 454 -25.61 9.67 29.06
N VAL A 455 -26.53 9.06 29.79
CA VAL A 455 -27.09 9.60 31.03
C VAL A 455 -26.54 8.85 32.24
N ILE A 456 -26.00 9.58 33.21
CA ILE A 456 -25.50 9.05 34.48
C ILE A 456 -26.50 9.46 35.58
N LYS A 457 -27.29 8.50 36.06
CA LYS A 457 -28.27 8.71 37.14
C LYS A 457 -27.58 8.55 38.49
N LYS A 458 -27.72 9.55 39.37
CA LYS A 458 -27.28 9.51 40.78
C LYS A 458 -28.38 8.98 41.68
#